data_AF-A0A4Y2S8T8-F1
#
_entry.id   AF-A0A4Y2S8T8-F1
#
_cell.length_a   1.000
_cell.length_b   1.000
_cell.length_c   1.000
_cell.angle_alpha   90.00
_cell.angle_beta   90.00
_cell.angle_gamma   90.00
#
_symmetry.space_group_name_H-M   'P 1'
#
loop_
_entity.id
_entity.type
_entity.pdbx_description
1 polymer ?
#
loop_
_entity_poly.entity_id
_entity_poly.type
_entity_poly.pdbx_seq_one_letter_code
_entity_poly.pdbx_strand_id
1 'polypeptide(L)'
;MIYRVLTRKTPYKPKSRSERPRVTDIRSDRRIQRMASSQKMSVREITGASRLQISNNTVHRRIIESGYMIHSKMARRLPLSKLHISKRLQWARNHMSYGDKWMAILFSDERKWNLDGPDGNIKYWHDLRKEPGSFFSRQNGGGSVMVWAAFSFNGQVGLVFLDGRQNSPKYIETLENHLMPFAENIGERNW
;
A
#
# COMPACT_ATOMS: atom_id res chain seq x y z
N MET A 1 16.71 11.03 -56.91
CA MET A 1 15.79 10.63 -55.81
C MET A 1 14.32 10.79 -56.18
N ILE A 2 13.95 11.86 -56.89
CA ILE A 2 12.57 12.23 -57.28
C ILE A 2 11.90 11.18 -58.20
N TYR A 3 12.61 10.65 -59.20
CA TYR A 3 12.05 9.66 -60.14
C TYR A 3 11.50 8.39 -59.46
N ARG A 4 12.13 7.92 -58.37
CA ARG A 4 11.71 6.72 -57.61
C ARG A 4 10.45 6.94 -56.76
N VAL A 5 10.08 8.19 -56.50
CA VAL A 5 8.89 8.56 -55.75
C VAL A 5 7.72 8.76 -56.71
N LEU A 6 7.96 9.42 -57.86
CA LEU A 6 6.93 9.75 -58.85
C LEU A 6 6.45 8.56 -59.70
N THR A 7 7.24 7.49 -59.83
CA THR A 7 6.90 6.30 -60.63
C THR A 7 6.15 5.21 -59.86
N ARG A 8 5.88 5.41 -58.57
CA ARG A 8 5.19 4.41 -57.73
C ARG A 8 3.68 4.61 -57.78
N LYS A 9 2.94 3.53 -58.07
CA LYS A 9 1.46 3.49 -58.00
C LYS A 9 0.91 3.50 -56.58
N THR A 10 1.76 3.30 -55.56
CA THR A 10 1.38 3.25 -54.15
C THR A 10 2.20 4.24 -53.32
N PRO A 11 1.65 4.77 -52.20
CA PRO A 11 2.33 5.77 -51.38
C PRO A 11 3.70 5.30 -50.89
N TYR A 12 4.70 6.19 -50.96
CA TYR A 12 6.04 5.89 -50.48
C TYR A 12 6.04 5.66 -48.96
N LYS A 13 6.19 4.41 -48.53
CA LYS A 13 6.54 4.08 -47.15
C LYS A 13 8.08 3.97 -47.05
N PRO A 14 8.74 4.82 -46.26
CA PRO A 14 10.17 4.68 -46.02
C PRO A 14 10.44 3.32 -45.38
N LYS A 15 11.50 2.64 -45.84
CA LYS A 15 11.95 1.40 -45.20
C LYS A 15 12.39 1.73 -43.77
N SER A 16 12.04 0.85 -42.82
CA SER A 16 12.54 0.96 -41.45
C SER A 16 14.06 0.93 -41.46
N ARG A 17 14.69 1.89 -40.80
CA ARG A 17 16.15 1.93 -40.65
C ARG A 17 16.59 0.75 -39.78
N SER A 18 17.76 0.20 -40.06
CA SER A 18 18.39 -0.78 -39.16
C SER A 18 18.66 -0.12 -37.81
N GLU A 19 17.97 -0.58 -36.77
CA GLU A 19 18.18 -0.08 -35.41
C GLU A 19 19.47 -0.65 -34.82
N ARG A 20 20.00 0.03 -33.81
CA ARG A 20 21.12 -0.48 -33.02
C ARG A 20 20.72 -1.79 -32.34
N PRO A 21 21.54 -2.87 -32.43
CA PRO A 21 21.28 -4.11 -31.73
C PRO A 21 21.07 -3.88 -30.23
N ARG A 22 20.10 -4.59 -29.66
CA ARG A 22 19.80 -4.52 -28.23
C ARG A 22 20.88 -5.26 -27.44
N VAL A 23 21.23 -4.72 -26.26
CA VAL A 23 22.12 -5.39 -25.30
C VAL A 23 21.45 -6.62 -24.69
N THR A 24 20.13 -6.62 -24.58
CA THR A 24 19.34 -7.73 -24.05
C THR A 24 18.76 -8.59 -25.17
N ASP A 25 18.75 -9.89 -24.95
CA ASP A 25 18.05 -10.86 -25.79
C ASP A 25 16.66 -11.17 -25.23
N ILE A 26 15.86 -11.92 -26.01
CA ILE A 26 14.49 -12.28 -25.64
C ILE A 26 14.46 -13.07 -24.32
N ARG A 27 15.47 -13.91 -24.04
CA ARG A 27 15.51 -14.69 -22.79
C ARG A 27 15.80 -13.80 -21.59
N SER A 28 16.72 -12.84 -21.73
CA SER A 28 17.01 -11.84 -20.70
C SER A 28 15.81 -10.97 -20.40
N ASP A 29 15.09 -10.51 -21.42
CA ASP A 29 13.88 -9.70 -21.25
C ASP A 29 12.80 -10.48 -20.47
N ARG A 30 12.56 -11.74 -20.82
CA ARG A 30 11.64 -12.61 -20.07
C ARG A 30 12.09 -12.83 -18.62
N ARG A 31 13.40 -12.93 -18.37
CA ARG A 31 13.96 -13.09 -17.02
C ARG A 31 13.73 -11.82 -16.19
N ILE A 32 14.00 -10.65 -16.77
CA ILE A 32 13.72 -9.33 -16.15
C ILE A 32 12.25 -9.20 -15.77
N GLN A 33 11.35 -9.51 -16.71
CA GLN A 33 9.90 -9.45 -16.48
C GLN A 33 9.44 -10.42 -15.39
N ARG A 34 10.02 -11.63 -15.33
CA ARG A 34 9.71 -12.62 -14.29
C ARG A 34 10.18 -12.18 -12.90
N MET A 35 11.36 -11.57 -12.80
CA MET A 35 11.87 -11.03 -11.52
C MET A 35 10.98 -9.88 -11.01
N ALA A 36 10.52 -8.99 -11.91
CA ALA A 36 9.57 -7.93 -11.56
C ALA A 36 8.20 -8.50 -11.14
N SER A 37 7.60 -9.39 -11.95
CA SER A 37 6.22 -9.89 -11.75
C SER A 37 6.09 -10.92 -10.61
N SER A 38 7.01 -11.88 -10.52
CA SER A 38 6.88 -13.00 -9.57
C SER A 38 7.69 -12.80 -8.30
N GLN A 39 8.91 -12.26 -8.42
CA GLN A 39 9.78 -12.03 -7.26
C GLN A 39 9.57 -10.65 -6.62
N LYS A 40 8.76 -9.79 -7.26
CA LYS A 40 8.42 -8.42 -6.80
C LYS A 40 9.65 -7.56 -6.54
N MET A 41 10.73 -7.81 -7.28
CA MET A 41 11.98 -7.07 -7.14
C MET A 41 11.85 -5.66 -7.71
N SER A 42 12.51 -4.71 -7.06
CA SER A 42 12.73 -3.36 -7.58
C SER A 42 13.67 -3.38 -8.78
N VAL A 43 13.63 -2.31 -9.58
CA VAL A 43 14.53 -2.15 -10.74
C VAL A 43 16.00 -2.31 -10.34
N ARG A 44 16.40 -1.75 -9.18
CA ARG A 44 17.78 -1.82 -8.68
C ARG A 44 18.19 -3.25 -8.34
N GLU A 45 17.32 -4.00 -7.66
CA GLU A 45 17.57 -5.40 -7.32
C GLU A 45 17.63 -6.27 -8.57
N ILE A 46 16.75 -6.03 -9.54
CA ILE A 46 16.74 -6.73 -10.83
C ILE A 46 18.06 -6.48 -11.58
N THR A 47 18.54 -5.24 -11.63
CA THR A 47 19.81 -4.91 -12.27
C THR A 47 20.94 -5.73 -11.67
N GLY A 48 21.06 -5.77 -10.33
CA GLY A 48 22.07 -6.58 -9.63
C GLY A 48 21.92 -8.08 -9.86
N ALA A 49 20.68 -8.60 -9.86
CA ALA A 49 20.41 -10.03 -10.02
C ALA A 49 20.48 -10.52 -11.48
N SER A 50 20.31 -9.62 -12.45
CA SER A 50 20.26 -9.96 -13.88
C SER A 50 21.59 -10.53 -14.38
N ARG A 51 22.71 -10.30 -13.67
CA ARG A 51 24.09 -10.62 -14.09
C ARG A 51 24.48 -10.00 -15.46
N LEU A 52 23.67 -9.06 -15.94
CA LEU A 52 23.91 -8.33 -17.19
C LEU A 52 24.49 -6.96 -16.84
N GLN A 53 25.45 -6.49 -17.63
CA GLN A 53 25.99 -5.13 -17.52
C GLN A 53 25.00 -4.14 -18.15
N ILE A 54 23.85 -3.94 -17.50
CA ILE A 54 22.74 -3.10 -17.98
C ILE A 54 22.38 -2.03 -16.95
N SER A 55 21.89 -0.90 -17.43
CA SER A 55 21.43 0.19 -16.56
C SER A 55 20.02 -0.06 -16.01
N ASN A 56 19.70 0.57 -14.87
CA ASN A 56 18.35 0.59 -14.30
C ASN A 56 17.29 1.05 -15.33
N ASN A 57 17.62 2.04 -16.16
CA ASN A 57 16.73 2.53 -17.22
C ASN A 57 16.43 1.46 -18.27
N THR A 58 17.42 0.61 -18.59
CA THR A 58 17.22 -0.50 -19.53
C THR A 58 16.25 -1.52 -18.95
N VAL A 59 16.43 -1.92 -17.69
CA VAL A 59 15.52 -2.82 -16.97
C VAL A 59 14.10 -2.23 -16.93
N HIS A 60 13.97 -0.97 -16.52
CA HIS A 60 12.68 -0.27 -16.46
C HIS A 60 11.97 -0.27 -17.82
N ARG A 61 12.69 0.06 -18.90
CA ARG A 61 12.15 0.01 -20.27
C ARG A 61 11.68 -1.39 -20.65
N ARG A 62 12.43 -2.46 -20.34
CA ARG A 62 12.01 -3.85 -20.63
C ARG A 62 10.77 -4.29 -19.87
N ILE A 63 10.58 -3.75 -18.66
CA ILE A 63 9.37 -3.98 -17.88
C ILE A 63 8.17 -3.29 -18.54
N ILE A 64 8.29 -2.01 -18.92
CA ILE A 64 7.20 -1.26 -19.55
C ILE A 64 6.86 -1.78 -20.95
N GLU A 65 7.86 -2.13 -21.76
CA GLU A 65 7.69 -2.70 -23.11
C GLU A 65 6.85 -3.99 -23.12
N SER A 66 6.67 -4.65 -21.97
CA SER A 66 5.78 -5.81 -21.85
C SER A 66 4.30 -5.47 -22.08
N GLY A 67 3.89 -4.22 -21.86
CA GLY A 67 2.52 -3.74 -22.05
C GLY A 67 1.50 -4.16 -20.99
N TYR A 68 1.82 -5.13 -20.13
CA TYR A 68 0.93 -5.63 -19.07
C TYR A 68 1.43 -5.37 -17.65
N MET A 69 2.57 -4.68 -17.50
CA MET A 69 3.13 -4.36 -16.19
C MET A 69 2.90 -2.89 -15.84
N ILE A 70 2.33 -2.62 -14.68
CA ILE A 70 2.14 -1.28 -14.15
C ILE A 70 2.84 -1.12 -12.80
N HIS A 71 3.30 0.08 -12.49
CA HIS A 71 3.82 0.39 -11.17
C HIS A 71 2.66 0.80 -10.25
N SER A 72 2.41 0.02 -9.19
CA SER A 72 1.23 0.18 -8.34
C SER A 72 1.55 0.16 -6.85
N LYS A 73 0.71 0.82 -6.04
CA LYS A 73 0.77 0.75 -4.58
C LYS A 73 0.11 -0.55 -4.13
N MET A 74 0.80 -1.30 -3.29
CA MET A 74 0.27 -2.54 -2.73
C MET A 74 -0.82 -2.22 -1.71
N ALA A 75 -1.94 -2.95 -1.75
CA ALA A 75 -3.02 -2.74 -0.80
C ALA A 75 -2.65 -3.32 0.57
N ARG A 76 -2.90 -2.57 1.64
CA ARG A 76 -2.84 -3.12 3.00
C ARG A 76 -4.11 -3.93 3.24
N ARG A 77 -3.99 -5.23 3.48
CA ARG A 77 -5.13 -6.09 3.82
C ARG A 77 -4.96 -6.65 5.22
N LEU A 78 -6.06 -6.72 5.97
CA LEU A 78 -6.12 -7.49 7.21
C LEU A 78 -6.53 -8.92 6.86
N PRO A 79 -5.90 -9.96 7.44
CA PRO A 79 -6.31 -11.33 7.20
C PRO A 79 -7.61 -11.59 7.98
N LEU A 80 -8.74 -11.55 7.29
CA LEU A 80 -10.05 -11.83 7.88
C LEU A 80 -10.42 -13.30 7.67
N SER A 81 -10.70 -14.01 8.75
CA SER A 81 -11.30 -15.35 8.69
C SER A 81 -12.77 -15.25 8.29
N LYS A 82 -13.37 -16.35 7.81
CA LYS A 82 -14.82 -16.41 7.54
C LYS A 82 -15.65 -16.01 8.76
N LEU A 83 -15.20 -16.40 9.96
CA LEU A 83 -15.83 -16.02 11.22
C LEU A 83 -15.73 -14.52 11.51
N HIS A 84 -14.58 -13.88 11.22
CA HIS A 84 -14.45 -12.42 11.37
C HIS A 84 -15.41 -11.70 10.42
N ILE A 85 -15.53 -12.16 9.18
CA ILE A 85 -16.43 -11.56 8.19
C ILE A 85 -17.89 -11.66 8.66
N SER A 86 -18.33 -12.84 9.13
CA SER A 86 -19.71 -13.01 9.59
C SER A 86 -20.03 -12.15 10.81
N LYS A 87 -19.15 -12.12 11.83
CA LYS A 87 -19.34 -11.29 13.03
C LYS A 87 -19.38 -9.80 12.69
N ARG A 88 -18.48 -9.32 11.83
CA ARG A 88 -18.46 -7.91 11.40
C ARG A 88 -19.71 -7.55 10.60
N LEU A 89 -20.18 -8.42 9.72
CA LEU A 89 -21.39 -8.21 8.95
C LEU A 89 -22.63 -8.15 9.87
N GLN A 90 -22.71 -9.06 10.85
CA GLN A 90 -23.80 -9.04 11.83
C GLN A 90 -23.78 -7.76 12.67
N TRP A 91 -22.61 -7.36 13.15
CA TRP A 91 -22.45 -6.12 13.90
C TRP A 91 -22.90 -4.91 13.05
N ALA A 92 -22.46 -4.83 11.79
CA ALA A 92 -22.86 -3.74 10.89
C ALA A 92 -24.38 -3.70 10.68
N ARG A 93 -25.02 -4.85 10.43
CA ARG A 93 -26.49 -4.94 10.29
C ARG A 93 -27.22 -4.45 11.54
N ASN A 94 -26.75 -4.85 12.73
CA ASN A 94 -27.36 -4.43 14.00
C ASN A 94 -27.25 -2.93 14.26
N HIS A 95 -26.22 -2.27 13.72
CA HIS A 95 -25.95 -0.83 13.95
C HIS A 95 -26.28 0.05 12.74
N MET A 96 -26.85 -0.51 11.66
CA MET A 96 -27.25 0.28 10.48
C MET A 96 -28.29 1.36 10.81
N SER A 97 -29.21 1.08 11.74
CA SER A 97 -30.28 1.99 12.15
C SER A 97 -29.97 2.76 13.43
N TYR A 98 -28.69 2.87 13.83
CA TYR A 98 -28.32 3.54 15.09
C TYR A 98 -28.58 5.06 15.06
N GLY A 99 -28.52 5.71 13.88
CA GLY A 99 -28.86 7.12 13.72
C GLY A 99 -28.15 8.03 14.73
N ASP A 100 -28.91 8.90 15.39
CA ASP A 100 -28.39 9.87 16.37
C ASP A 100 -27.71 9.23 17.59
N LYS A 101 -27.93 7.92 17.83
CA LYS A 101 -27.21 7.20 18.90
C LYS A 101 -25.71 7.18 18.69
N TRP A 102 -25.23 7.33 17.45
CA TRP A 102 -23.81 7.49 17.15
C TRP A 102 -23.18 8.71 17.83
N MET A 103 -23.98 9.76 18.11
CA MET A 103 -23.49 10.99 18.75
C MET A 103 -23.08 10.78 20.21
N ALA A 104 -23.67 9.79 20.88
CA ALA A 104 -23.34 9.44 22.26
C ALA A 104 -22.15 8.46 22.37
N ILE A 105 -21.62 7.97 21.25
CA ILE A 105 -20.55 6.97 21.26
C ILE A 105 -19.18 7.66 21.32
N LEU A 106 -18.38 7.20 22.27
CA LEU A 106 -16.97 7.53 22.42
C LEU A 106 -16.12 6.43 21.79
N PHE A 107 -15.34 6.80 20.77
CA PHE A 107 -14.39 5.91 20.13
C PHE A 107 -13.01 6.12 20.73
N SER A 108 -12.29 5.04 21.02
CA SER A 108 -10.88 5.07 21.43
C SER A 108 -10.10 4.00 20.68
N ASP A 109 -8.86 4.28 20.33
CA ASP A 109 -7.98 3.30 19.69
C ASP A 109 -6.50 3.61 19.99
N GLU A 110 -5.67 2.57 19.95
CA GLU A 110 -4.21 2.70 19.97
C GLU A 110 -3.63 2.59 18.57
N ARG A 111 -2.74 3.53 18.23
CA ARG A 111 -1.97 3.50 17.01
C ARG A 111 -0.48 3.38 17.31
N LYS A 112 0.12 2.28 16.84
CA LYS A 112 1.57 2.13 16.75
C LYS A 112 2.10 2.75 15.44
N TRP A 113 3.07 3.63 15.56
CA TRP A 113 3.82 4.25 14.47
C TRP A 113 5.24 3.68 14.46
N ASN A 114 5.64 3.06 13.35
CA ASN A 114 6.99 2.53 13.24
C ASN A 114 7.96 3.62 12.76
N LEU A 115 9.15 3.68 13.34
CA LEU A 115 10.15 4.70 13.00
C LEU A 115 11.05 4.28 11.81
N ASP A 116 10.94 3.04 11.36
CA ASP A 116 11.91 2.38 10.46
C ASP A 116 11.49 2.34 8.98
N GLY A 117 10.30 2.81 8.61
CA GLY A 117 9.93 2.94 7.19
C GLY A 117 8.46 2.76 6.87
N PRO A 118 8.11 2.79 5.57
CA PRO A 118 6.77 3.18 5.14
C PRO A 118 5.68 2.17 5.56
N ASP A 119 4.90 2.56 6.58
CA ASP A 119 3.70 1.92 7.13
C ASP A 119 2.51 1.82 6.15
N GLY A 120 2.76 1.55 4.87
CA GLY A 120 1.70 1.72 3.87
C GLY A 120 2.17 1.90 2.44
N ASN A 121 3.37 2.44 2.24
CA ASN A 121 3.80 2.95 0.94
C ASN A 121 4.71 1.98 0.18
N ILE A 122 4.35 0.69 0.21
CA ILE A 122 5.04 -0.33 -0.56
C ILE A 122 4.52 -0.26 -2.00
N LYS A 123 5.41 0.10 -2.94
CA LYS A 123 5.14 0.09 -4.37
C LYS A 123 5.81 -1.12 -5.02
N TYR A 124 5.19 -1.66 -6.05
CA TYR A 124 5.69 -2.83 -6.76
C TYR A 124 5.26 -2.81 -8.23
N TRP A 125 5.90 -3.65 -9.04
CA TRP A 125 5.46 -3.95 -10.38
C TRP A 125 4.32 -4.95 -10.35
N HIS A 126 3.12 -4.49 -10.70
CA HIS A 126 1.92 -5.31 -10.81
C HIS A 126 1.75 -5.80 -12.24
N ASP A 127 1.72 -7.12 -12.38
CA ASP A 127 1.35 -7.82 -13.61
C ASP A 127 -0.17 -7.91 -13.66
N LEU A 128 -0.79 -7.22 -14.62
CA LEU A 128 -2.25 -7.11 -14.77
C LEU A 128 -2.96 -8.46 -14.99
N ARG A 129 -2.20 -9.51 -15.29
CA ARG A 129 -2.72 -10.87 -15.47
C ARG A 129 -2.85 -11.63 -14.14
N LYS A 130 -2.42 -11.03 -13.03
CA LYS A 130 -2.44 -11.62 -11.69
C LYS A 130 -3.31 -10.77 -10.77
N GLU A 131 -3.77 -11.38 -9.68
CA GLU A 131 -4.44 -10.64 -8.62
C GLU A 131 -3.52 -9.58 -8.00
N PRO A 132 -4.04 -8.38 -7.66
CA PRO A 132 -3.28 -7.36 -6.97
C PRO A 132 -2.67 -7.89 -5.68
N GLY A 133 -1.37 -7.66 -5.51
CA GLY A 133 -0.67 -7.97 -4.28
C GLY A 133 -1.24 -7.19 -3.10
N SER A 134 -1.25 -7.84 -1.94
CA SER A 134 -1.46 -7.21 -0.65
C SER A 134 -0.33 -7.53 0.31
N PHE A 135 -0.15 -6.68 1.32
CA PHE A 135 0.78 -6.93 2.41
C PHE A 135 0.12 -6.70 3.77
N PHE A 136 0.76 -7.28 4.78
CA PHE A 136 0.43 -7.09 6.18
C PHE A 136 1.41 -6.12 6.81
N SER A 137 0.94 -5.25 7.68
CA SER A 137 1.85 -4.42 8.48
C SER A 137 2.67 -5.30 9.41
N ARG A 138 3.96 -4.96 9.56
CA ARG A 138 4.81 -5.58 10.58
C ARG A 138 4.19 -5.29 11.95
N GLN A 139 4.10 -6.32 12.78
CA GLN A 139 3.59 -6.19 14.14
C GLN A 139 4.74 -5.89 15.13
N ASN A 140 5.93 -6.45 14.88
CA ASN A 140 7.05 -6.47 15.82
C ASN A 140 8.36 -6.02 15.16
N GLY A 141 9.30 -5.55 15.99
CA GLY A 141 10.63 -5.09 15.58
C GLY A 141 10.68 -3.60 15.25
N GLY A 142 11.89 -3.04 15.22
CA GLY A 142 12.14 -1.61 15.00
C GLY A 142 11.83 -0.74 16.22
N GLY A 143 12.23 0.52 16.16
CA GLY A 143 11.73 1.54 17.08
C GLY A 143 10.30 1.94 16.72
N SER A 144 9.46 2.20 17.71
CA SER A 144 8.08 2.60 17.49
C SER A 144 7.58 3.53 18.57
N VAL A 145 6.66 4.40 18.20
CA VAL A 145 5.89 5.23 19.14
C VAL A 145 4.46 4.73 19.17
N MET A 146 3.93 4.49 20.37
CA MET A 146 2.53 4.14 20.55
C MET A 146 1.77 5.38 20.98
N VAL A 147 0.65 5.64 20.33
CA VAL A 147 -0.21 6.78 20.60
C VAL A 147 -1.60 6.25 20.88
N TRP A 148 -2.25 6.77 21.91
CA TRP A 148 -3.66 6.55 22.18
C TRP A 148 -4.43 7.83 21.92
N ALA A 149 -5.64 7.68 21.40
CA ALA A 149 -6.56 8.79 21.18
C ALA A 149 -7.99 8.32 21.38
N ALA A 150 -8.85 9.25 21.80
CA ALA A 150 -10.28 9.04 21.82
C ALA A 150 -11.01 10.25 21.26
N PHE A 151 -12.17 10.03 20.66
CA PHE A 151 -13.03 11.08 20.13
C PHE A 151 -14.50 10.66 20.14
N SER A 152 -15.38 11.65 20.24
CA SER A 152 -16.83 11.52 20.13
C SER A 152 -17.36 12.57 19.16
N PHE A 153 -18.67 12.62 18.95
CA PHE A 153 -19.29 13.67 18.13
C PHE A 153 -19.01 15.08 18.69
N ASN A 154 -18.92 15.20 20.02
CA ASN A 154 -18.79 16.48 20.72
C ASN A 154 -17.33 16.94 20.91
N GLY A 155 -16.33 16.14 20.53
CA GLY A 155 -14.92 16.54 20.67
C GLY A 155 -13.92 15.39 20.56
N GLN A 156 -12.66 15.69 20.87
CA GLN A 156 -11.58 14.70 20.90
C GLN A 156 -10.65 14.90 22.10
N VAL A 157 -10.13 13.80 22.63
CA VAL A 157 -9.02 13.80 23.59
C VAL A 157 -7.73 14.13 22.85
N GLY A 158 -6.82 14.84 23.52
CA GLY A 158 -5.47 15.04 23.00
C GLY A 158 -4.76 13.71 22.75
N LEU A 159 -3.82 13.69 21.80
CA LEU A 159 -3.00 12.51 21.54
C LEU A 159 -2.12 12.20 22.76
N VAL A 160 -2.26 11.00 23.30
CA VAL A 160 -1.48 10.53 24.45
C VAL A 160 -0.36 9.64 23.95
N PHE A 161 0.88 10.02 24.25
CA PHE A 161 2.04 9.18 23.96
C PHE A 161 2.18 8.13 25.06
N LEU A 162 2.18 6.87 24.64
CA LEU A 162 2.22 5.72 25.53
C LEU A 162 3.62 5.15 25.60
N ASP A 163 4.13 4.95 26.82
CA ASP A 163 5.47 4.43 27.02
C ASP A 163 5.52 2.89 27.01
N GLY A 164 6.37 2.37 26.14
CA GLY A 164 6.62 0.95 25.96
C GLY A 164 5.41 0.14 25.51
N ARG A 165 5.43 -1.15 25.85
CA ARG A 165 4.33 -2.07 25.54
C ARG A 165 3.18 -1.87 26.53
N GLN A 166 1.98 -1.68 25.99
CA GLN A 166 0.77 -1.60 26.81
C GLN A 166 0.41 -2.94 27.44
N ASN A 167 -0.03 -2.88 28.68
CA ASN A 167 -0.60 -3.96 29.46
C ASN A 167 -1.88 -3.47 30.14
N SER A 168 -2.63 -4.37 30.76
CA SER A 168 -3.93 -4.02 31.34
C SER A 168 -3.83 -2.89 32.39
N PRO A 169 -2.89 -2.89 33.35
CA PRO A 169 -2.79 -1.81 34.34
C PRO A 169 -2.48 -0.44 33.74
N LYS A 170 -1.50 -0.35 32.83
CA LYS A 170 -1.16 0.90 32.13
C LYS A 170 -2.32 1.43 31.31
N TYR A 171 -3.11 0.51 30.73
CA TYR A 171 -4.27 0.91 29.95
C TYR A 171 -5.38 1.47 30.84
N ILE A 172 -5.65 0.85 32.01
CA ILE A 172 -6.59 1.38 33.00
C ILE A 172 -6.16 2.79 33.42
N GLU A 173 -4.89 2.99 33.76
CA GLU A 173 -4.34 4.30 34.09
C GLU A 173 -4.51 5.32 32.95
N THR A 174 -4.33 4.90 31.69
CA THR A 174 -4.56 5.76 30.51
C THR A 174 -6.03 6.20 30.43
N LEU A 175 -6.97 5.29 30.68
CA LEU A 175 -8.40 5.60 30.67
C LEU A 175 -8.77 6.53 31.82
N GLU A 176 -8.30 6.25 33.04
CA GLU A 176 -8.57 7.07 34.22
C GLU A 176 -8.03 8.50 34.06
N ASN A 177 -6.81 8.66 33.53
CA ASN A 177 -6.16 9.96 33.41
C ASN A 177 -6.62 10.78 32.21
N HIS A 178 -7.08 10.14 31.13
CA HIS A 178 -7.35 10.83 29.86
C HIS A 178 -8.78 10.69 29.36
N LEU A 179 -9.42 9.54 29.57
CA LEU A 179 -10.80 9.32 29.10
C LEU A 179 -11.82 9.88 30.09
N MET A 180 -11.66 9.61 31.38
CA MET A 180 -12.64 10.03 32.41
C MET A 180 -12.80 11.55 32.48
N PRO A 181 -11.72 12.37 32.52
CA PRO A 181 -11.87 13.83 32.56
C PRO A 181 -12.48 14.39 31.27
N PHE A 182 -12.30 13.70 30.14
CA PHE A 182 -12.91 14.10 28.88
C PHE A 182 -14.40 13.76 28.83
N ALA A 183 -14.77 12.57 29.32
CA ALA A 183 -16.16 12.15 29.43
C ALA A 183 -16.96 13.09 30.34
N GLU A 184 -16.39 13.53 31.46
CA GLU A 184 -17.02 14.53 32.35
C GLU A 184 -17.22 15.89 31.70
N ASN A 185 -16.30 16.32 30.85
CA ASN A 185 -16.37 17.62 30.16
C ASN A 185 -17.35 17.65 28.99
N ILE A 186 -17.68 16.49 28.42
CA ILE A 186 -18.53 16.36 27.21
C ILE A 186 -19.88 15.71 27.50
N GLY A 187 -19.95 14.84 28.50
CA GLY A 187 -21.18 14.25 28.97
C GLY A 187 -21.94 15.29 29.80
N GLU A 188 -22.91 15.96 29.19
CA GLU A 188 -23.90 16.73 29.95
C GLU A 188 -24.57 15.80 30.98
N ARG A 189 -24.24 15.98 32.26
CA ARG A 189 -24.89 15.50 33.51
C ARG A 189 -25.33 14.03 33.66
N ASN A 190 -25.31 13.21 32.61
CA ASN A 190 -25.79 11.83 32.60
C ASN A 190 -24.88 10.94 31.73
N TRP A 191 -23.60 10.85 32.12
CA TRP A 191 -22.74 9.73 31.71
C TRP A 191 -22.94 8.56 32.66
#